data_AF-U2YUP8-F1
#
_entry.id   AF-U2YUP8-F1
#
_cell.length_a   1.000
_cell.length_b   1.000
_cell.length_c   1.000
_cell.angle_alpha   90.00
_cell.angle_beta   90.00
_cell.angle_gamma   90.00
#
_symmetry.space_group_name_H-M   'P 1'
#
loop_
_entity.id
_entity.type
_entity.pdbx_description
1 polymer ?
#
loop_
_entity_poly.entity_id
_entity_poly.type
_entity_poly.pdbx_seq_one_letter_code
_entity_poly.pdbx_strand_id
1 'polypeptide(L)'
;MMEDVFRNLGYENVRQAEKTADEGRDVIMEEVVDGQRRAIVVECKHTETVGRPVVQKLHSAIATFDFDGPKRGMVATTGRFTNPAQEYATRLQQNADPHPIELLDGEDLREIADDIGLDLYNGRIEILCDETLRPYDPAAEVDAPVTEAFRDIENIEAADLPTPHSAVTFRPVVAVTADTNAVFETSVGVIHRINERTRFVVHAERGQPQVAADDVATLVTETLHATVELDTDRFGEVFDEVEARRFGQTQTEYKEWAVERLQQHHTTTVTYTGDNNVTYNKTCEPNRSDISVQSIEPVYLPEVRQTTEIQEYTYPYEYFAAGPSRVTVEDGIHRCVHCETSGVDEVIKELAGRVLLTERMHPRDLLLQERLCSTMSAKGQLRRFENRAQLLRHISEETGTDIDTLWDEYEAQVE
;
A
#
# COMPACT_ATOMS: atom_id res chain seq x y z
N MET A 1 9.98 0.44 19.38
CA MET A 1 9.21 -0.78 19.75
C MET A 1 8.61 -0.67 21.14
N MET A 2 9.32 -1.00 22.24
CA MET A 2 8.69 -0.97 23.57
C MET A 2 8.20 0.42 23.98
N GLU A 3 8.90 1.49 23.57
CA GLU A 3 8.41 2.85 23.80
C GLU A 3 7.05 3.12 23.15
N ASP A 4 6.83 2.59 21.94
CA ASP A 4 5.60 2.84 21.18
C ASP A 4 4.43 2.07 21.79
N VAL A 5 4.68 0.83 22.23
CA VAL A 5 3.73 0.05 23.05
C VAL A 5 3.33 0.84 24.29
N PHE A 6 4.29 1.39 25.03
CA PHE A 6 3.98 2.16 26.24
C PHE A 6 3.25 3.48 25.96
N ARG A 7 3.59 4.19 24.88
CA ARG A 7 2.83 5.40 24.49
C ARG A 7 1.38 5.07 24.17
N ASN A 8 1.13 3.97 23.44
CA ASN A 8 -0.22 3.53 23.10
C ASN A 8 -1.01 3.02 24.32
N LEU A 9 -0.32 2.48 25.33
CA LEU A 9 -0.91 2.16 26.64
C LEU A 9 -1.25 3.39 27.50
N GLY A 10 -0.96 4.61 27.03
CA GLY A 10 -1.28 5.86 27.72
C GLY A 10 -0.21 6.35 28.70
N TYR A 11 1.01 5.79 28.68
CA TYR A 11 2.12 6.29 29.49
C TYR A 11 2.66 7.63 28.93
N GLU A 12 2.99 8.56 29.83
CA GLU A 12 3.55 9.88 29.51
C GLU A 12 5.09 9.86 29.53
N ASN A 13 5.72 10.83 28.87
CA ASN A 13 7.17 11.09 28.94
C ASN A 13 8.07 9.87 28.65
N VAL A 14 7.59 8.93 27.82
CA VAL A 14 8.29 7.70 27.45
C VAL A 14 9.57 8.03 26.68
N ARG A 15 10.73 7.70 27.27
CA ARG A 15 12.06 7.94 26.69
C ARG A 15 13.06 6.85 27.04
N GLN A 16 13.99 6.57 26.12
CA GLN A 16 15.17 5.75 26.40
C GLN A 16 16.08 6.40 27.44
N ALA A 17 16.63 5.60 28.35
CA ALA A 17 17.67 6.06 29.27
C ALA A 17 19.00 6.28 28.53
N GLU A 18 19.80 7.27 28.95
CA GLU A 18 21.12 7.49 28.37
C GLU A 18 22.01 6.25 28.57
N LYS A 19 22.80 5.89 27.56
CA LYS A 19 23.70 4.71 27.57
C LYS A 19 24.92 4.94 28.48
N THR A 20 24.71 5.21 29.75
CA THR A 20 25.76 5.19 30.78
C THR A 20 25.76 3.81 31.43
N ALA A 21 26.75 2.99 31.02
CA ALA A 21 27.17 1.74 31.65
C ALA A 21 26.08 0.93 32.42
N ASP A 22 25.25 0.19 31.69
CA ASP A 22 24.63 -1.07 32.15
C ASP A 22 23.92 -1.02 33.54
N GLU A 23 23.32 0.10 33.92
CA GLU A 23 22.63 0.26 35.22
C GLU A 23 21.27 -0.47 35.30
N GLY A 24 20.84 -1.17 34.25
CA GLY A 24 19.56 -1.90 34.23
C GLY A 24 18.35 -0.97 34.15
N ARG A 25 18.42 0.03 33.26
CA ARG A 25 17.34 0.95 32.91
C ARG A 25 17.36 1.13 31.39
N ASP A 26 16.34 0.62 30.70
CA ASP A 26 16.24 0.75 29.24
C ASP A 26 15.28 1.89 28.85
N VAL A 27 14.12 1.99 29.53
CA VAL A 27 13.11 3.04 29.28
C VAL A 27 12.67 3.66 30.60
N ILE A 28 12.43 4.97 30.58
CA ILE A 28 11.84 5.73 31.68
C ILE A 28 10.54 6.35 31.16
N MET A 29 9.47 6.23 31.94
CA MET A 29 8.16 6.76 31.62
C MET A 29 7.40 7.17 32.88
N GLU A 30 6.27 7.84 32.71
CA GLU A 30 5.45 8.36 33.81
C GLU A 30 3.98 7.97 33.63
N GLU A 31 3.27 7.81 34.74
CA GLU A 31 1.82 7.61 34.78
C GLU A 31 1.18 8.58 35.79
N VAL A 32 -0.09 8.91 35.58
CA VAL A 32 -0.89 9.69 36.55
C VAL A 32 -1.96 8.78 37.13
N VAL A 33 -1.82 8.45 38.41
CA VAL A 33 -2.78 7.63 39.16
C VAL A 33 -3.32 8.48 40.31
N ASP A 34 -4.65 8.60 40.41
CA ASP A 34 -5.33 9.43 41.42
C ASP A 34 -4.82 10.89 41.50
N GLY A 35 -4.42 11.46 40.35
CA GLY A 35 -3.87 12.81 40.26
C GLY A 35 -2.42 12.96 40.74
N GLN A 36 -1.77 11.86 41.14
CA GLN A 36 -0.37 11.84 41.51
C GLN A 36 0.48 11.26 40.38
N ARG A 37 1.55 11.98 40.02
CA ARG A 37 2.52 11.54 39.02
C ARG A 37 3.47 10.51 39.62
N ARG A 38 3.68 9.41 38.90
CA ARG A 38 4.53 8.29 39.32
C ARG A 38 5.51 7.94 38.20
N ALA A 39 6.76 7.71 38.57
CA ALA A 39 7.79 7.27 37.62
C ALA A 39 7.83 5.75 37.51
N ILE A 40 8.07 5.28 36.29
CA ILE A 40 8.21 3.86 35.96
C ILE A 40 9.55 3.68 35.26
N VAL A 41 10.37 2.79 35.84
CA VAL A 41 11.67 2.40 35.27
C VAL A 41 11.50 1.01 34.66
N VAL A 42 11.80 0.91 33.37
CA VAL A 42 11.60 -0.32 32.60
C VAL A 42 12.93 -0.93 32.19
N GLU A 43 13.08 -2.24 32.42
CA GLU A 43 14.13 -3.06 31.85
C GLU A 43 13.54 -3.98 30.77
N CYS A 44 14.11 -3.95 29.57
CA CYS A 44 13.72 -4.79 28.46
C CYS A 44 14.73 -5.94 28.29
N LYS A 45 14.25 -7.19 28.15
CA LYS A 45 15.11 -8.34 27.84
C LYS A 45 14.59 -9.14 26.67
N HIS A 46 15.46 -9.38 25.69
CA HIS A 46 15.18 -10.22 24.54
C HIS A 46 15.90 -11.57 24.69
N THR A 47 15.39 -12.42 25.59
CA THR A 47 15.90 -13.78 25.85
C THR A 47 14.72 -14.73 26.04
N GLU A 48 14.93 -16.04 25.81
CA GLU A 48 13.88 -17.05 25.96
C GLU A 48 13.32 -17.11 27.39
N THR A 49 14.19 -16.95 28.38
CA THR A 49 13.80 -16.87 29.79
C THR A 49 14.50 -15.73 30.52
N VAL A 50 13.79 -15.11 31.47
CA VAL A 50 14.30 -14.06 32.34
C VAL A 50 14.29 -14.51 33.81
N GLY A 51 15.47 -14.43 34.42
CA GLY A 51 15.71 -14.88 35.79
C GLY A 51 15.55 -13.79 36.85
N ARG A 52 15.38 -14.22 38.10
CA ARG A 52 15.34 -13.36 39.29
C ARG A 52 16.46 -12.29 39.36
N PRO A 53 17.73 -12.55 38.96
CA PRO A 53 18.77 -11.53 39.03
C PRO A 53 18.45 -10.24 38.26
N VAL A 54 17.73 -10.34 37.13
CA VAL A 54 17.33 -9.17 36.34
C VAL A 54 16.34 -8.31 37.13
N VAL A 55 15.32 -8.94 37.71
CA VAL A 55 14.32 -8.28 38.55
C VAL A 55 14.96 -7.61 39.77
N GLN A 56 15.94 -8.27 40.40
CA GLN A 56 16.67 -7.71 41.55
C GLN A 56 17.57 -6.52 41.19
N LYS A 57 18.21 -6.58 40.01
CA LYS A 57 19.02 -5.47 39.49
C LYS A 57 18.15 -4.24 39.26
N LEU A 58 17.02 -4.42 38.56
CA LEU A 58 16.06 -3.32 38.33
C LEU A 58 15.51 -2.77 39.66
N HIS A 59 15.16 -3.64 40.61
CA HIS A 59 14.70 -3.22 41.93
C HIS A 59 15.68 -2.26 42.63
N SER A 60 16.97 -2.61 42.58
CA SER A 60 18.05 -1.78 43.13
C SER A 60 18.18 -0.45 42.37
N ALA A 61 18.01 -0.47 41.05
CA ALA A 61 18.09 0.71 40.20
C ALA A 61 16.94 1.70 40.42
N ILE A 62 15.73 1.23 40.76
CA ILE A 62 14.58 2.08 41.08
C ILE A 62 14.79 2.80 42.40
N ALA A 63 15.33 2.10 43.41
CA ALA A 63 15.61 2.69 44.71
C ALA A 63 16.55 3.91 44.60
N THR A 64 17.53 3.85 43.69
CA THR A 64 18.51 4.92 43.45
C THR A 64 18.11 5.92 42.36
N PHE A 65 16.96 5.73 41.71
CA PHE A 65 16.47 6.65 40.68
C PHE A 65 15.94 7.95 41.30
N ASP A 66 16.44 9.08 40.82
CA ASP A 66 16.09 10.41 41.32
C ASP A 66 14.78 10.90 40.67
N PHE A 67 13.70 10.88 41.46
CA PHE A 67 12.38 11.33 41.05
C PHE A 67 11.56 11.70 42.28
N ASP A 68 10.96 12.88 42.26
CA ASP A 68 10.10 13.40 43.33
C ASP A 68 8.70 12.79 43.24
N GLY A 69 8.53 11.58 43.77
CA GLY A 69 7.24 10.90 43.83
C GLY A 69 7.34 9.38 43.99
N PRO A 70 6.19 8.67 43.94
CA PRO A 70 6.16 7.22 43.91
C PRO A 70 6.92 6.69 42.69
N LYS A 71 7.54 5.52 42.84
CA LYS A 71 8.31 4.86 41.79
C LYS A 71 7.90 3.39 41.70
N ARG A 72 7.92 2.83 40.50
CA ARG A 72 7.81 1.37 40.30
C ARG A 72 8.69 0.89 39.17
N GLY A 73 8.87 -0.42 39.12
CA GLY A 73 9.56 -1.11 38.05
C GLY A 73 8.61 -1.83 37.12
N MET A 74 9.12 -2.06 35.92
CA MET A 74 8.55 -3.00 34.97
C MET A 74 9.67 -3.77 34.29
N VAL A 75 9.57 -5.09 34.22
CA VAL A 75 10.45 -5.89 33.36
C VAL A 75 9.62 -6.41 32.20
N ALA A 76 10.03 -6.09 30.98
CA ALA A 76 9.36 -6.54 29.77
C ALA A 76 10.24 -7.53 29.00
N THR A 77 9.69 -8.65 28.56
CA THR A 77 10.42 -9.63 27.75
C THR A 77 9.52 -10.31 26.72
N THR A 78 10.08 -10.63 25.56
CA THR A 78 9.40 -11.47 24.55
C THR A 78 9.43 -12.96 24.91
N GLY A 79 10.22 -13.35 25.92
CA GLY A 79 10.29 -14.72 26.44
C GLY A 79 9.36 -14.94 27.62
N ARG A 80 9.75 -15.80 28.58
CA ARG A 80 8.99 -16.06 29.81
C ARG A 80 9.78 -15.75 31.06
N PHE A 81 9.11 -15.44 32.16
CA PHE A 81 9.78 -15.35 33.48
C PHE A 81 9.93 -16.70 34.13
N THR A 82 11.05 -16.91 34.82
CA THR A 82 11.23 -18.06 35.70
C THR A 82 10.38 -17.92 36.97
N ASN A 83 9.91 -19.02 37.55
CA ASN A 83 9.15 -18.99 38.81
C ASN A 83 9.84 -18.17 39.93
N PRO A 84 11.17 -18.27 40.15
CA PRO A 84 11.84 -17.44 41.16
C PRO A 84 11.80 -15.94 40.88
N ALA A 85 11.68 -15.52 39.60
CA ALA A 85 11.51 -14.12 39.23
C ALA A 85 10.10 -13.64 39.58
N GLN A 86 9.08 -14.43 39.22
CA GLN A 86 7.67 -14.18 39.55
C GLN A 86 7.46 -14.12 41.07
N GLU A 87 7.94 -15.12 41.81
CA GLU A 87 7.84 -15.16 43.28
C GLU A 87 8.50 -13.95 43.95
N TYR A 88 9.60 -13.44 43.37
CA TYR A 88 10.27 -12.25 43.90
C TYR A 88 9.41 -10.99 43.68
N ALA A 89 8.88 -10.78 42.47
CA ALA A 89 8.00 -9.66 42.17
C ALA A 89 6.71 -9.70 43.01
N THR A 90 6.05 -10.85 43.11
CA THR A 90 4.87 -11.05 43.96
C THR A 90 5.17 -10.73 45.43
N ARG A 91 6.34 -11.11 45.93
CA ARG A 91 6.74 -10.81 47.31
C ARG A 91 6.90 -9.31 47.56
N LEU A 92 7.44 -8.55 46.60
CA LEU A 92 7.54 -7.08 46.70
C LEU A 92 6.13 -6.47 46.82
N GLN A 93 5.19 -6.93 45.99
CA GLN A 93 3.80 -6.47 46.04
C GLN A 93 3.12 -6.83 47.37
N GLN A 94 3.24 -8.07 47.83
CA GLN A 94 2.64 -8.54 49.09
C GLN A 94 3.20 -7.82 50.33
N ASN A 95 4.48 -7.44 50.28
CA ASN A 95 5.13 -6.71 51.37
C ASN A 95 4.87 -5.20 51.33
N ALA A 96 4.08 -4.70 50.37
CA ALA A 96 3.89 -3.28 50.11
C ALA A 96 5.23 -2.53 49.99
N ASP A 97 6.17 -3.14 49.28
CA ASP A 97 7.48 -2.53 49.01
C ASP A 97 7.27 -1.18 48.29
N PRO A 98 8.00 -0.11 48.66
CA PRO A 98 7.87 1.20 48.00
C PRO A 98 8.22 1.18 46.51
N HIS A 99 8.86 0.12 46.00
CA HIS A 99 9.32 -0.02 44.63
C HIS A 99 8.85 -1.36 44.02
N PRO A 100 7.53 -1.59 43.88
CA PRO A 100 7.03 -2.84 43.33
C PRO A 100 7.47 -3.00 41.87
N ILE A 101 7.58 -4.24 41.40
CA ILE A 101 7.94 -4.56 40.02
C ILE A 101 6.81 -5.33 39.36
N GLU A 102 6.39 -4.85 38.20
CA GLU A 102 5.51 -5.54 37.27
C GLU A 102 6.33 -6.37 36.28
N LEU A 103 5.81 -7.53 35.91
CA LEU A 103 6.44 -8.43 34.94
C LEU A 103 5.50 -8.53 33.74
N LEU A 104 6.01 -8.22 32.55
CA LEU A 104 5.30 -8.38 31.27
C LEU A 104 6.08 -9.36 30.41
N ASP A 105 5.55 -10.57 30.24
CA ASP A 105 6.16 -11.60 29.42
C ASP A 105 5.60 -11.60 28.00
N GLY A 106 6.07 -12.52 27.15
CA GLY A 106 5.66 -12.54 25.76
C GLY A 106 4.17 -12.83 25.54
N GLU A 107 3.48 -13.45 26.51
CA GLU A 107 2.05 -13.68 26.48
C GLU A 107 1.31 -12.40 26.88
N ASP A 108 1.72 -11.76 27.98
CA ASP A 108 1.17 -10.48 28.43
C ASP A 108 1.33 -9.40 27.35
N LEU A 109 2.49 -9.35 26.70
CA LEU A 109 2.76 -8.40 25.62
C LEU A 109 1.87 -8.66 24.41
N ARG A 110 1.46 -9.90 24.12
CA ARG A 110 0.53 -10.21 23.02
C ARG A 110 -0.87 -9.76 23.35
N GLU A 111 -1.36 -10.04 24.55
CA GLU A 111 -2.69 -9.59 25.00
C GLU A 111 -2.77 -8.05 24.98
N ILE A 112 -1.75 -7.39 25.52
CA ILE A 112 -1.63 -5.92 25.47
C ILE A 112 -1.58 -5.42 24.02
N ALA A 113 -0.84 -6.10 23.15
CA ALA A 113 -0.68 -5.70 21.77
C ALA A 113 -2.00 -5.86 21.00
N ASP A 114 -2.73 -6.95 21.21
CA ASP A 114 -4.07 -7.17 20.64
C ASP A 114 -5.04 -6.05 21.06
N ASP A 115 -5.03 -5.65 22.34
CA ASP A 115 -5.90 -4.58 22.88
C ASP A 115 -5.58 -3.18 22.33
N ILE A 116 -4.32 -2.91 21.94
CA ILE A 116 -3.87 -1.62 21.39
C ILE A 116 -3.67 -1.62 19.88
N GLY A 117 -4.10 -2.68 19.18
CA GLY A 117 -4.03 -2.76 17.71
C GLY A 117 -2.63 -3.05 17.15
N LEU A 118 -1.84 -3.88 17.83
CA LEU A 118 -0.49 -4.30 17.46
C LEU A 118 -0.43 -5.84 17.40
N ASP A 119 -0.11 -6.46 16.26
CA ASP A 119 0.12 -7.92 16.19
C ASP A 119 1.62 -8.21 16.36
N LEU A 120 1.95 -8.98 17.40
CA LEU A 120 3.30 -9.46 17.68
C LEU A 120 3.57 -10.80 16.98
N TYR A 121 3.35 -10.88 15.66
CA TYR A 121 3.77 -12.02 14.87
C TYR A 121 5.24 -11.89 14.45
N ASN A 122 6.07 -12.89 14.76
CA ASN A 122 7.51 -12.97 14.41
C ASN A 122 8.43 -11.88 14.99
N GLY A 123 8.04 -11.22 16.09
CA GLY A 123 8.88 -10.23 16.76
C GLY A 123 8.94 -8.87 16.07
N ARG A 124 7.96 -8.57 15.20
CA ARG A 124 7.70 -7.24 14.65
C ARG A 124 6.25 -6.87 14.94
N ILE A 125 6.02 -5.61 15.22
CA ILE A 125 4.69 -5.04 15.44
C ILE A 125 4.15 -4.66 14.04
N GLU A 126 3.27 -5.47 13.46
CA GLU A 126 2.62 -5.11 12.19
C GLU A 126 1.48 -4.10 12.47
N ILE A 127 1.19 -3.20 11.52
CA ILE A 127 0.00 -2.33 11.62
C ILE A 127 -1.25 -3.22 11.52
N LEU A 128 -2.12 -3.17 12.53
CA LEU A 128 -3.46 -3.72 12.43
C LEU A 128 -4.39 -2.68 11.82
N CYS A 129 -4.95 -3.02 10.68
CA CYS A 129 -5.96 -2.26 9.98
C CYS A 129 -6.99 -3.26 9.49
N ASP A 130 -8.25 -3.01 9.81
CA ASP A 130 -9.42 -3.77 9.39
C ASP A 130 -10.27 -2.95 8.42
N GLU A 131 -9.73 -1.86 7.87
CA GLU A 131 -10.44 -0.97 6.95
C GLU A 131 -9.89 -1.09 5.54
N THR A 132 -10.81 -1.15 4.57
CA THR A 132 -10.48 -1.10 3.15
C THR A 132 -11.34 -0.06 2.42
N LEU A 133 -10.80 0.53 1.36
CA LEU A 133 -11.64 1.22 0.39
C LEU A 133 -12.60 0.21 -0.25
N ARG A 134 -13.74 0.69 -0.75
CA ARG A 134 -14.75 -0.20 -1.30
C ARG A 134 -14.23 -0.88 -2.57
N PRO A 135 -14.22 -2.22 -2.66
CA PRO A 135 -13.69 -2.92 -3.83
C PRO A 135 -14.59 -2.84 -5.07
N TYR A 136 -15.85 -2.42 -4.91
CA TYR A 136 -16.81 -2.22 -6.00
C TYR A 136 -17.85 -1.15 -5.61
N ASP A 137 -18.55 -0.62 -6.61
CA ASP A 137 -19.70 0.26 -6.40
C ASP A 137 -20.89 -0.54 -5.84
N PRO A 138 -21.41 -0.24 -4.63
CA PRO A 138 -22.56 -0.95 -4.08
C PRO A 138 -23.86 -0.81 -4.91
N ALA A 139 -23.90 0.14 -5.86
CA ALA A 139 -25.02 0.32 -6.79
C ALA A 139 -24.85 -0.45 -8.11
N ALA A 140 -23.73 -1.12 -8.33
CA ALA A 140 -23.42 -1.85 -9.55
C ALA A 140 -23.00 -3.31 -9.27
N GLU A 141 -23.02 -4.13 -10.31
CA GLU A 141 -22.43 -5.46 -10.27
C GLU A 141 -20.90 -5.37 -10.36
N VAL A 142 -20.19 -6.37 -9.82
CA VAL A 142 -18.71 -6.40 -9.87
C VAL A 142 -18.18 -6.41 -11.30
N ASP A 143 -18.95 -6.92 -12.26
CA ASP A 143 -18.57 -7.01 -13.66
C ASP A 143 -18.85 -5.73 -14.46
N ALA A 144 -19.43 -4.71 -13.82
CA ALA A 144 -19.75 -3.44 -14.46
C ALA A 144 -18.51 -2.77 -15.10
N PRO A 145 -17.31 -2.72 -14.48
CA PRO A 145 -16.13 -2.10 -15.09
C PRO A 145 -15.70 -2.77 -16.40
N VAL A 146 -15.79 -4.11 -16.47
CA VAL A 146 -15.51 -4.86 -17.71
C VAL A 146 -16.56 -4.54 -18.78
N THR A 147 -17.84 -4.59 -18.40
CA THR A 147 -18.95 -4.27 -19.32
C THR A 147 -18.83 -2.85 -19.88
N GLU A 148 -18.40 -1.90 -19.04
CA GLU A 148 -18.13 -0.52 -19.44
C GLU A 148 -16.94 -0.42 -20.39
N ALA A 149 -15.85 -1.14 -20.14
CA ALA A 149 -14.66 -1.16 -21.00
C ALA A 149 -14.92 -1.79 -22.38
N PHE A 150 -15.81 -2.78 -22.47
CA PHE A 150 -16.21 -3.35 -23.76
C PHE A 150 -17.23 -2.50 -24.53
N ARG A 151 -17.87 -1.50 -23.89
CA ARG A 151 -18.99 -0.76 -24.48
C ARG A 151 -18.62 0.00 -25.76
N ASP A 152 -17.39 0.48 -25.86
CA ASP A 152 -16.91 1.23 -27.02
C ASP A 152 -16.07 0.39 -27.99
N ILE A 153 -16.05 -0.93 -27.81
CA ILE A 153 -15.56 -1.88 -28.81
C ILE A 153 -16.70 -2.24 -29.75
N GLU A 154 -16.49 -1.97 -31.03
CA GLU A 154 -17.48 -2.26 -32.05
C GLU A 154 -17.64 -3.78 -32.25
N ASN A 155 -18.86 -4.22 -32.56
CA ASN A 155 -19.27 -5.62 -32.79
C ASN A 155 -19.38 -6.52 -31.55
N ILE A 156 -18.95 -6.11 -30.37
CA ILE A 156 -19.17 -6.87 -29.13
C ILE A 156 -20.38 -6.27 -28.39
N GLU A 157 -21.48 -7.00 -28.33
CA GLU A 157 -22.62 -6.58 -27.50
C GLU A 157 -22.39 -6.97 -26.05
N ALA A 158 -22.74 -6.08 -25.11
CA ALA A 158 -22.61 -6.35 -23.67
C ALA A 158 -23.36 -7.62 -23.22
N ALA A 159 -24.44 -7.98 -23.90
CA ALA A 159 -25.22 -9.18 -23.59
C ALA A 159 -24.53 -10.49 -24.03
N ASP A 160 -23.54 -10.40 -24.92
CA ASP A 160 -22.79 -11.54 -25.44
C ASP A 160 -21.49 -11.78 -24.64
N LEU A 161 -21.17 -10.90 -23.69
CA LEU A 161 -19.99 -11.04 -22.84
C LEU A 161 -20.18 -12.19 -21.85
N PRO A 162 -19.21 -13.12 -21.78
CA PRO A 162 -19.20 -14.09 -20.69
C PRO A 162 -18.89 -13.38 -19.37
N THR A 163 -19.36 -13.96 -18.28
CA THR A 163 -19.00 -13.50 -16.92
C THR A 163 -17.48 -13.58 -16.75
N PRO A 164 -16.80 -12.47 -16.42
CA PRO A 164 -15.37 -12.47 -16.20
C PRO A 164 -15.02 -13.19 -14.90
N HIS A 165 -13.85 -13.83 -14.88
CA HIS A 165 -13.26 -14.30 -13.63
C HIS A 165 -12.72 -13.10 -12.84
N SER A 166 -13.12 -12.95 -11.59
CA SER A 166 -12.83 -11.77 -10.77
C SER A 166 -11.98 -12.12 -9.54
N ALA A 167 -10.86 -11.43 -9.39
CA ALA A 167 -9.97 -11.55 -8.24
C ALA A 167 -9.75 -10.18 -7.60
N VAL A 168 -9.69 -10.14 -6.27
CA VAL A 168 -9.35 -8.93 -5.52
C VAL A 168 -8.17 -9.17 -4.59
N THR A 169 -7.17 -8.29 -4.68
CA THR A 169 -6.04 -8.23 -3.75
C THR A 169 -6.13 -6.95 -2.92
N PHE A 170 -6.31 -7.08 -1.61
CA PHE A 170 -6.27 -5.97 -0.68
C PHE A 170 -4.82 -5.62 -0.37
N ARG A 171 -4.34 -4.50 -0.94
CA ARG A 171 -2.97 -4.03 -0.76
C ARG A 171 -2.86 -3.01 0.36
N PRO A 172 -1.96 -3.19 1.34
CA PRO A 172 -1.77 -2.23 2.40
C PRO A 172 -1.20 -0.93 1.84
N VAL A 173 -1.85 0.19 2.16
CA VAL A 173 -1.33 1.53 1.91
C VAL A 173 -1.42 2.38 3.17
N VAL A 174 -0.58 3.40 3.24
CA VAL A 174 -0.57 4.37 4.33
C VAL A 174 -0.68 5.77 3.73
N ALA A 175 -1.73 6.50 4.10
CA ALA A 175 -1.84 7.92 3.79
C ALA A 175 -1.13 8.73 4.88
N VAL A 176 -0.13 9.51 4.49
CA VAL A 176 0.68 10.33 5.40
C VAL A 176 0.35 11.80 5.17
N THR A 177 0.09 12.51 6.27
CA THR A 177 0.01 13.97 6.28
C THR A 177 1.12 14.53 7.14
N ALA A 178 1.89 15.48 6.62
CA ALA A 178 3.00 16.10 7.35
C ALA A 178 3.10 17.60 7.04
N ASP A 179 3.64 18.36 8.01
CA ASP A 179 3.97 19.76 7.84
C ASP A 179 5.49 19.94 7.90
N THR A 180 6.05 20.69 6.95
CA THR A 180 7.47 21.08 6.91
C THR A 180 7.59 22.59 7.12
N ASN A 181 8.28 23.01 8.18
CA ASN A 181 8.48 24.41 8.56
C ASN A 181 9.95 24.69 8.85
N ALA A 182 10.68 25.24 7.87
CA ALA A 182 12.11 25.53 8.00
C ALA A 182 12.44 26.95 7.52
N VAL A 183 13.39 27.61 8.18
CA VAL A 183 13.91 28.92 7.80
C VAL A 183 15.43 28.84 7.68
N PHE A 184 15.96 29.26 6.53
CA PHE A 184 17.40 29.25 6.27
C PHE A 184 17.92 30.67 6.20
N GLU A 185 18.81 31.02 7.13
CA GLU A 185 19.36 32.36 7.25
C GLU A 185 20.87 32.38 7.01
N THR A 186 21.36 33.56 6.62
CA THR A 186 22.78 33.92 6.52
C THR A 186 22.97 35.32 7.08
N SER A 187 24.19 35.87 7.02
CA SER A 187 24.45 37.24 7.46
C SER A 187 23.64 38.31 6.72
N VAL A 188 23.15 38.00 5.51
CA VAL A 188 22.29 38.91 4.72
C VAL A 188 20.79 38.74 4.98
N GLY A 189 20.42 37.87 5.94
CA GLY A 189 19.03 37.56 6.29
C GLY A 189 18.56 36.20 5.79
N VAL A 190 17.23 36.03 5.69
CA VAL A 190 16.57 34.80 5.23
C VAL A 190 16.82 34.61 3.74
N ILE A 191 17.40 33.47 3.36
CA ILE A 191 17.67 33.10 1.97
C ILE A 191 16.67 32.09 1.43
N HIS A 192 16.02 31.32 2.30
CA HIS A 192 15.03 30.32 1.92
C HIS A 192 14.08 30.02 3.08
N ARG A 193 12.84 29.65 2.76
CA ARG A 193 11.82 29.27 3.74
C ARG A 193 10.93 28.19 3.17
N ILE A 194 10.61 27.21 4.00
CA ILE A 194 9.63 26.16 3.73
C ILE A 194 8.51 26.33 4.76
N ASN A 195 7.27 26.32 4.29
CA ASN A 195 6.05 26.28 5.11
C ASN A 195 4.99 25.57 4.27
N GLU A 196 5.05 24.25 4.28
CA GLU A 196 4.26 23.41 3.39
C GLU A 196 3.61 22.28 4.18
N ARG A 197 2.37 21.98 3.81
CA ARG A 197 1.66 20.78 4.25
C ARG A 197 1.61 19.81 3.09
N THR A 198 2.20 18.64 3.27
CA THR A 198 2.29 17.59 2.25
C THR A 198 1.41 16.43 2.64
N ARG A 199 0.64 15.92 1.67
CA ARG A 199 -0.12 14.67 1.80
C ARG A 199 0.31 13.73 0.67
N PHE A 200 0.64 12.49 1.01
CA PHE A 200 1.01 11.47 0.02
C PHE A 200 0.61 10.08 0.51
N VAL A 201 0.56 9.13 -0.41
CA VAL A 201 0.20 7.74 -0.11
C VAL A 201 1.40 6.85 -0.37
N VAL A 202 1.59 5.86 0.49
CA VAL A 202 2.71 4.92 0.45
C VAL A 202 2.18 3.51 0.28
N HIS A 203 2.69 2.78 -0.71
CA HIS A 203 2.52 1.34 -0.77
C HIS A 203 3.26 0.71 0.42
N ALA A 204 2.50 0.07 1.29
CA ALA A 204 2.94 -0.38 2.60
C ALA A 204 3.12 -1.91 2.66
N GLU A 205 3.38 -2.54 1.52
CA GLU A 205 3.70 -3.97 1.44
C GLU A 205 5.10 -4.27 2.00
N ARG A 206 5.40 -5.56 2.19
CA ARG A 206 6.74 -6.01 2.60
C ARG A 206 7.78 -5.58 1.55
N GLY A 207 8.78 -4.83 2.00
CA GLY A 207 9.86 -4.34 1.14
C GLY A 207 10.21 -2.89 1.47
N GLN A 208 10.81 -2.21 0.49
CA GLN A 208 11.10 -0.79 0.59
C GLN A 208 9.83 0.01 0.29
N PRO A 209 9.40 0.94 1.17
CA PRO A 209 8.19 1.73 0.94
C PRO A 209 8.35 2.60 -0.31
N GLN A 210 7.29 2.69 -1.09
CA GLN A 210 7.24 3.48 -2.32
C GLN A 210 6.03 4.40 -2.31
N VAL A 211 6.19 5.63 -2.79
CA VAL A 211 5.05 6.54 -2.95
C VAL A 211 4.20 6.08 -4.12
N ALA A 212 2.89 6.01 -3.90
CA ALA A 212 1.91 5.70 -4.92
C ALA A 212 1.90 6.80 -6.01
N ALA A 213 1.52 6.44 -7.23
CA ALA A 213 1.31 7.41 -8.29
C ALA A 213 0.23 8.43 -7.91
N ASP A 214 0.26 9.63 -8.50
CA ASP A 214 -0.59 10.76 -8.09
C ASP A 214 -2.10 10.46 -8.23
N ASP A 215 -2.49 9.68 -9.24
CA ASP A 215 -3.86 9.21 -9.46
C ASP A 215 -4.32 8.24 -8.37
N VAL A 216 -3.49 7.27 -8.00
CA VAL A 216 -3.74 6.34 -6.89
C VAL A 216 -3.76 7.07 -5.55
N ALA A 217 -2.84 8.02 -5.34
CA ALA A 217 -2.80 8.83 -4.12
C ALA A 217 -4.07 9.68 -4.00
N THR A 218 -4.54 10.27 -5.10
CA THR A 218 -5.80 11.02 -5.14
C THR A 218 -6.98 10.11 -4.84
N LEU A 219 -7.07 8.95 -5.51
CA LEU A 219 -8.11 7.95 -5.29
C LEU A 219 -8.24 7.60 -3.80
N VAL A 220 -7.13 7.27 -3.15
CA VAL A 220 -7.11 6.91 -1.72
C VAL A 220 -7.50 8.11 -0.86
N THR A 221 -6.82 9.25 -1.03
CA THR A 221 -6.97 10.40 -0.12
C THR A 221 -8.33 11.08 -0.17
N GLU A 222 -9.02 11.02 -1.30
CA GLU A 222 -10.39 11.53 -1.46
C GLU A 222 -11.44 10.57 -0.89
N THR A 223 -11.15 9.27 -0.79
CA THR A 223 -12.13 8.24 -0.42
C THR A 223 -11.93 7.60 0.96
N LEU A 224 -10.89 7.99 1.72
CA LEU A 224 -10.66 7.51 3.10
C LEU A 224 -11.88 7.66 4.03
N HIS A 225 -12.77 8.62 3.78
CA HIS A 225 -13.96 8.84 4.59
C HIS A 225 -15.08 7.81 4.35
N ALA A 226 -14.92 6.91 3.37
CA ALA A 226 -15.95 5.98 2.91
C ALA A 226 -15.50 4.50 2.94
N THR A 227 -14.54 4.18 3.82
CA THR A 227 -14.04 2.83 4.08
C THR A 227 -15.14 1.85 4.52
N VAL A 228 -14.82 0.57 4.42
CA VAL A 228 -15.60 -0.56 4.92
C VAL A 228 -14.69 -1.53 5.65
N GLU A 229 -15.27 -2.38 6.49
CA GLU A 229 -14.56 -3.45 7.16
C GLU A 229 -13.99 -4.44 6.13
N LEU A 230 -12.72 -4.82 6.32
CA LEU A 230 -12.02 -5.85 5.56
C LEU A 230 -12.47 -7.23 6.06
N ASP A 231 -13.50 -7.75 5.41
CA ASP A 231 -14.04 -9.09 5.67
C ASP A 231 -13.80 -9.97 4.42
N THR A 232 -12.72 -10.75 4.45
CA THR A 232 -12.34 -11.61 3.33
C THR A 232 -13.37 -12.71 3.05
N ASP A 233 -14.08 -13.18 4.07
CA ASP A 233 -15.10 -14.22 3.91
C ASP A 233 -16.30 -13.65 3.16
N ARG A 234 -16.76 -12.46 3.56
CA ARG A 234 -17.84 -11.75 2.86
C ARG A 234 -17.45 -11.36 1.43
N PHE A 235 -16.23 -10.91 1.20
CA PHE A 235 -15.79 -10.60 -0.16
C PHE A 235 -15.65 -11.85 -1.03
N GLY A 236 -15.38 -13.01 -0.44
CA GLY A 236 -15.36 -14.30 -1.14
C GLY A 236 -16.73 -14.78 -1.62
N GLU A 237 -17.83 -14.16 -1.18
CA GLU A 237 -19.16 -14.40 -1.75
C GLU A 237 -19.38 -13.66 -3.08
N VAL A 238 -18.53 -12.68 -3.39
CA VAL A 238 -18.69 -11.75 -4.50
C VAL A 238 -17.58 -11.89 -5.55
N PHE A 239 -16.34 -12.08 -5.10
CA PHE A 239 -15.18 -12.32 -5.96
C PHE A 239 -14.84 -13.80 -5.99
N ASP A 240 -14.32 -14.29 -7.12
CA ASP A 240 -13.90 -15.68 -7.25
C ASP A 240 -12.60 -15.98 -6.47
N GLU A 241 -11.72 -14.98 -6.33
CA GLU A 241 -10.49 -15.07 -5.54
C GLU A 241 -10.29 -13.81 -4.68
N VAL A 242 -9.88 -14.01 -3.42
CA VAL A 242 -9.66 -12.94 -2.44
C VAL A 242 -8.32 -13.15 -1.75
N GLU A 243 -7.43 -12.17 -1.86
CA GLU A 243 -6.15 -12.12 -1.13
C GLU A 243 -6.09 -10.84 -0.29
N ALA A 244 -5.62 -10.93 0.95
CA ALA A 244 -5.26 -9.77 1.76
C ALA A 244 -3.78 -9.79 2.11
N ARG A 245 -3.05 -8.76 1.69
CA ARG A 245 -1.61 -8.61 1.98
C ARG A 245 -1.41 -8.01 3.36
N ARG A 246 -0.19 -8.13 3.90
CA ARG A 246 0.15 -7.59 5.23
C ARG A 246 1.02 -6.36 5.12
N PHE A 247 0.83 -5.42 6.05
CA PHE A 247 1.71 -4.28 6.22
C PHE A 247 3.16 -4.74 6.43
N GLY A 248 4.09 -4.09 5.75
CA GLY A 248 5.50 -4.47 5.74
C GLY A 248 6.29 -3.93 6.93
N GLN A 249 5.82 -2.84 7.54
CA GLN A 249 6.51 -2.08 8.58
C GLN A 249 5.53 -1.55 9.64
N THR A 250 6.06 -1.06 10.75
CA THR A 250 5.34 -0.36 11.82
C THR A 250 4.95 1.06 11.41
N GLN A 251 3.98 1.68 12.12
CA GLN A 251 3.69 3.11 11.97
C GLN A 251 4.91 3.99 12.23
N THR A 252 5.75 3.64 13.23
CA THR A 252 6.98 4.38 13.55
C THR A 252 7.98 4.34 12.40
N GLU A 253 8.18 3.18 11.78
CA GLU A 253 9.06 3.05 10.61
C GLU A 253 8.53 3.86 9.42
N TYR A 254 7.22 3.85 9.14
CA TYR A 254 6.66 4.72 8.10
C TYR A 254 6.78 6.22 8.44
N LYS A 255 6.68 6.59 9.72
CA LYS A 255 6.90 7.96 10.19
C LYS A 255 8.34 8.40 9.93
N GLU A 256 9.31 7.58 10.33
CA GLU A 256 10.73 7.87 10.13
C GLU A 256 11.07 7.97 8.64
N TRP A 257 10.56 7.03 7.85
CA TRP A 257 10.70 7.05 6.40
C TRP A 257 10.10 8.31 5.77
N ALA A 258 8.91 8.73 6.22
CA ALA A 258 8.25 9.96 5.76
C ALA A 258 9.09 11.21 6.06
N VAL A 259 9.67 11.30 7.26
CA VAL A 259 10.57 12.40 7.64
C VAL A 259 11.80 12.44 6.75
N GLU A 260 12.46 11.30 6.53
CA GLU A 260 13.66 11.21 5.69
C GLU A 260 13.36 11.58 4.24
N ARG A 261 12.24 11.11 3.71
CA ARG A 261 11.77 11.46 2.37
C ARG A 261 11.53 12.96 2.24
N LEU A 262 10.78 13.56 3.16
CA LEU A 262 10.44 14.99 3.10
C LEU A 262 11.69 15.86 3.25
N GLN A 263 12.64 15.43 4.08
CA GLN A 263 13.94 16.10 4.19
C GLN A 263 14.67 16.12 2.83
N GLN A 264 14.76 14.96 2.18
CA GLN A 264 15.36 14.86 0.84
C GLN A 264 14.59 15.67 -0.21
N HIS A 265 13.26 15.59 -0.21
CA HIS A 265 12.40 16.28 -1.17
C HIS A 265 12.55 17.80 -1.09
N HIS A 266 12.66 18.35 0.11
CA HIS A 266 12.79 19.79 0.32
C HIS A 266 14.24 20.28 0.34
N THR A 267 15.23 19.38 0.23
CA THR A 267 16.63 19.78 0.17
C THR A 267 16.90 20.48 -1.17
N THR A 268 17.37 21.73 -1.10
CA THR A 268 17.64 22.53 -2.29
C THR A 268 18.92 23.36 -2.11
N THR A 269 19.54 23.75 -3.22
CA THR A 269 20.70 24.67 -3.19
C THR A 269 20.25 26.03 -3.66
N VAL A 270 20.41 27.03 -2.78
CA VAL A 270 20.00 28.40 -3.04
C VAL A 270 21.21 29.28 -3.29
N THR A 271 21.15 30.08 -4.35
CA THR A 271 22.15 31.09 -4.68
C THR A 271 21.77 32.43 -4.06
N TYR A 272 22.69 33.06 -3.33
CA TYR A 272 22.47 34.37 -2.72
C TYR A 272 23.72 35.27 -2.82
N THR A 273 23.53 36.59 -2.76
CA THR A 273 24.63 37.57 -2.80
C THR A 273 24.90 38.10 -1.40
N GLY A 274 26.16 38.00 -0.96
CA GLY A 274 26.62 38.51 0.34
C GLY A 274 26.79 40.04 0.35
N ASP A 275 26.95 40.62 1.54
CA ASP A 275 27.17 42.08 1.73
C ASP A 275 28.45 42.60 1.06
N ASN A 276 29.37 41.70 0.72
CA ASN A 276 30.58 41.99 -0.05
C ASN A 276 30.38 41.96 -1.58
N ASN A 277 29.13 41.88 -2.04
CA ASN A 277 28.74 41.79 -3.45
C ASN A 277 29.30 40.53 -4.16
N VAL A 278 29.59 39.47 -3.40
CA VAL A 278 30.01 38.16 -3.90
C VAL A 278 28.83 37.20 -3.84
N THR A 279 28.68 36.37 -4.87
CA THR A 279 27.63 35.35 -4.94
C THR A 279 28.10 34.03 -4.33
N TYR A 280 27.26 33.46 -3.47
CA TYR A 280 27.47 32.20 -2.76
C TYR A 280 26.34 31.22 -3.06
N ASN A 281 26.61 29.93 -2.89
CA ASN A 281 25.61 28.88 -2.89
C ASN A 281 25.53 28.27 -1.49
N LYS A 282 24.31 28.03 -0.99
CA LYS A 282 24.07 27.35 0.27
C LYS A 282 23.05 26.24 0.07
N THR A 283 23.43 25.02 0.42
CA THR A 283 22.50 23.90 0.54
C THR A 283 21.62 24.12 1.76
N CYS A 284 20.32 24.15 1.52
CA CYS A 284 19.25 24.32 2.50
C CYS A 284 18.55 22.97 2.63
N GLU A 285 18.90 22.23 3.68
CA GLU A 285 18.30 20.96 4.05
C GLU A 285 17.57 21.15 5.38
N PRO A 286 16.24 20.91 5.46
CA PRO A 286 15.51 21.06 6.72
C PRO A 286 16.00 20.03 7.74
N ASN A 287 15.95 20.38 9.03
CA ASN A 287 16.24 19.42 10.09
C ASN A 287 15.06 18.45 10.25
N ARG A 288 15.30 17.26 10.81
CA ARG A 288 14.23 16.32 11.18
C ARG A 288 13.18 16.96 12.10
N SER A 289 13.58 17.91 12.96
CA SER A 289 12.67 18.65 13.84
C SER A 289 11.78 19.66 13.13
N ASP A 290 12.14 20.06 11.91
CA ASP A 290 11.37 21.00 11.08
C ASP A 290 10.21 20.29 10.36
N ILE A 291 10.17 18.95 10.41
CA ILE A 291 9.18 18.10 9.76
C ILE A 291 8.33 17.42 10.85
N SER A 292 7.04 17.70 10.85
CA SER A 292 6.06 17.13 11.78
C SER A 292 5.07 16.26 11.02
N VAL A 293 5.14 14.94 11.21
CA VAL A 293 4.12 14.02 10.71
C VAL A 293 2.88 14.14 11.59
N GLN A 294 1.78 14.58 10.98
CA GLN A 294 0.49 14.85 11.64
C GLN A 294 -0.39 13.61 11.71
N SER A 295 -0.46 12.83 10.62
CA SER A 295 -1.23 11.59 10.57
C SER A 295 -0.54 10.54 9.72
N ILE A 296 -0.80 9.29 10.09
CA ILE A 296 -0.44 8.06 9.38
C ILE A 296 -1.72 7.23 9.43
N GLU A 297 -2.44 7.20 8.32
CA GLU A 297 -3.76 6.56 8.19
C GLU A 297 -3.59 5.28 7.35
N PRO A 298 -3.50 4.10 7.98
CA PRO A 298 -3.43 2.84 7.26
C PRO A 298 -4.79 2.48 6.69
N VAL A 299 -4.81 1.97 5.46
CA VAL A 299 -6.03 1.45 4.81
C VAL A 299 -5.63 0.41 3.77
N TYR A 300 -6.53 -0.53 3.48
CA TYR A 300 -6.38 -1.43 2.35
C TYR A 300 -6.93 -0.82 1.07
N LEU A 301 -6.10 -0.78 0.04
CA LEU A 301 -6.45 -0.42 -1.33
C LEU A 301 -6.78 -1.71 -2.12
N PRO A 302 -8.03 -1.90 -2.55
CA PRO A 302 -8.38 -3.02 -3.42
C PRO A 302 -7.76 -2.85 -4.81
N GLU A 303 -6.96 -3.82 -5.21
CA GLU A 303 -6.55 -4.06 -6.59
C GLU A 303 -7.45 -5.17 -7.14
N VAL A 304 -8.30 -4.83 -8.10
CA VAL A 304 -9.24 -5.77 -8.72
C VAL A 304 -8.69 -6.15 -10.09
N ARG A 305 -8.63 -7.45 -10.35
CA ARG A 305 -8.27 -8.03 -11.63
C ARG A 305 -9.43 -8.85 -12.16
N GLN A 306 -9.90 -8.51 -13.34
CA GLN A 306 -10.95 -9.24 -14.04
C GLN A 306 -10.39 -9.80 -15.35
N THR A 307 -10.73 -11.05 -15.64
CA THR A 307 -10.25 -11.75 -16.82
C THR A 307 -11.44 -12.27 -17.62
N THR A 308 -11.60 -11.79 -18.85
CA THR A 308 -12.66 -12.22 -19.76
C THR A 308 -12.10 -13.13 -20.83
N GLU A 309 -12.64 -14.33 -20.99
CA GLU A 309 -12.27 -15.24 -22.07
C GLU A 309 -13.28 -15.13 -23.21
N ILE A 310 -12.82 -14.73 -24.40
CA ILE A 310 -13.65 -14.69 -25.60
C ILE A 310 -12.98 -15.58 -26.65
N GLN A 311 -13.65 -16.68 -26.99
CA GLN A 311 -13.11 -17.74 -27.86
C GLN A 311 -11.78 -18.30 -27.34
N GLU A 312 -10.67 -18.04 -28.03
CA GLU A 312 -9.33 -18.50 -27.66
C GLU A 312 -8.46 -17.42 -26.99
N TYR A 313 -9.03 -16.21 -26.80
CA TYR A 313 -8.30 -15.06 -26.28
C TYR A 313 -8.72 -14.69 -24.86
N THR A 314 -7.76 -14.17 -24.11
CA THR A 314 -7.92 -13.73 -22.73
C THR A 314 -7.67 -12.24 -22.64
N TYR A 315 -8.65 -11.51 -22.12
CA TYR A 315 -8.62 -10.05 -21.98
C TYR A 315 -8.57 -9.67 -20.50
N PRO A 316 -7.38 -9.33 -19.96
CA PRO A 316 -7.26 -8.85 -18.58
C PRO A 316 -7.68 -7.39 -18.48
N TYR A 317 -8.30 -7.03 -17.35
CA TYR A 317 -8.59 -5.67 -16.95
C TYR A 317 -8.27 -5.53 -15.46
N GLU A 318 -7.32 -4.67 -15.12
CA GLU A 318 -6.81 -4.49 -13.75
C GLU A 318 -6.92 -3.02 -13.33
N TYR A 319 -7.41 -2.78 -12.13
CA TYR A 319 -7.60 -1.44 -11.60
C TYR A 319 -7.57 -1.40 -10.07
N PHE A 320 -7.22 -0.25 -9.51
CA PHE A 320 -7.49 0.08 -8.12
C PHE A 320 -8.91 0.61 -7.97
N ALA A 321 -9.63 0.15 -6.94
CA ALA A 321 -11.02 0.52 -6.71
C ALA A 321 -11.21 1.32 -5.40
N ALA A 322 -12.14 2.27 -5.44
CA ALA A 322 -12.66 2.96 -4.28
C ALA A 322 -14.16 3.28 -4.49
N GLY A 323 -14.98 2.23 -4.47
CA GLY A 323 -16.41 2.30 -4.74
C GLY A 323 -16.66 2.60 -6.22
N PRO A 324 -17.33 3.71 -6.56
CA PRO A 324 -17.57 4.10 -7.96
C PRO A 324 -16.32 4.64 -8.66
N SER A 325 -15.29 5.05 -7.91
CA SER A 325 -14.05 5.58 -8.46
C SER A 325 -13.04 4.46 -8.68
N ARG A 326 -12.26 4.55 -9.77
CA ARG A 326 -11.21 3.58 -10.10
C ARG A 326 -10.04 4.22 -10.83
N VAL A 327 -8.87 3.59 -10.74
CA VAL A 327 -7.66 3.92 -11.50
C VAL A 327 -7.20 2.66 -12.23
N THR A 328 -7.24 2.67 -13.56
CA THR A 328 -6.86 1.52 -14.39
C THR A 328 -5.34 1.33 -14.42
N VAL A 329 -4.90 0.10 -14.14
CA VAL A 329 -3.49 -0.33 -14.15
C VAL A 329 -3.19 -1.09 -15.43
N GLU A 330 -4.04 -2.03 -15.82
CA GLU A 330 -3.96 -2.76 -17.09
C GLU A 330 -5.30 -2.71 -17.82
N ASP A 331 -5.23 -2.35 -19.10
CA ASP A 331 -6.35 -2.43 -20.03
C ASP A 331 -5.98 -3.34 -21.20
N GLY A 332 -6.14 -4.65 -20.99
CA GLY A 332 -5.96 -5.67 -22.04
C GLY A 332 -7.15 -5.74 -22.99
N ILE A 333 -8.32 -5.25 -22.58
CA ILE A 333 -9.54 -5.17 -23.40
C ILE A 333 -9.29 -4.29 -24.63
N HIS A 334 -8.62 -3.15 -24.46
CA HIS A 334 -8.26 -2.24 -25.55
C HIS A 334 -6.92 -2.55 -26.23
N ARG A 335 -6.28 -3.67 -25.92
CA ARG A 335 -5.03 -4.10 -26.56
C ARG A 335 -5.32 -5.09 -27.67
N CYS A 336 -4.88 -4.79 -28.89
CA CYS A 336 -5.02 -5.74 -30.00
C CYS A 336 -4.13 -6.97 -29.76
N VAL A 337 -4.74 -8.17 -29.76
CA VAL A 337 -4.04 -9.46 -29.54
C VAL A 337 -3.03 -9.81 -30.64
N HIS A 338 -3.12 -9.21 -31.83
CA HIS A 338 -2.25 -9.51 -32.96
C HIS A 338 -1.05 -8.56 -33.10
N CYS A 339 -1.19 -7.30 -32.71
CA CYS A 339 -0.14 -6.29 -32.89
C CYS A 339 0.28 -5.58 -31.60
N GLU A 340 -0.28 -6.00 -30.45
CA GLU A 340 0.01 -5.49 -29.10
C GLU A 340 -0.10 -3.97 -28.93
N THR A 341 -0.68 -3.27 -29.92
CA THR A 341 -0.77 -1.82 -29.91
C THR A 341 -1.94 -1.39 -29.04
N SER A 342 -1.67 -0.51 -28.08
CA SER A 342 -2.63 0.16 -27.20
C SER A 342 -2.93 1.56 -27.72
N GLY A 343 -4.19 2.00 -27.74
CA GLY A 343 -4.50 3.39 -28.07
C GLY A 343 -5.98 3.70 -28.34
N VAL A 344 -6.32 4.98 -28.18
CA VAL A 344 -7.66 5.56 -28.37
C VAL A 344 -7.91 5.95 -29.84
N ASP A 345 -6.99 5.61 -30.75
CA ASP A 345 -7.19 5.86 -32.18
C ASP A 345 -8.37 5.01 -32.70
N GLU A 346 -9.24 5.62 -33.51
CA GLU A 346 -10.41 4.97 -34.15
C GLU A 346 -10.06 3.61 -34.77
N VAL A 347 -8.81 3.45 -35.21
CA VAL A 347 -8.30 2.22 -35.83
C VAL A 347 -8.22 1.03 -34.86
N ILE A 348 -7.96 1.25 -33.56
CA ILE A 348 -7.86 0.16 -32.56
C ILE A 348 -9.25 -0.29 -32.09
N LYS A 349 -10.22 0.65 -31.98
CA LYS A 349 -11.62 0.34 -31.70
C LYS A 349 -12.23 -0.58 -32.75
N GLU A 350 -11.76 -0.47 -34.00
CA GLU A 350 -12.11 -1.40 -35.07
C GLU A 350 -11.33 -2.72 -35.00
N LEU A 351 -10.06 -2.74 -34.54
CA LEU A 351 -9.19 -3.93 -34.60
C LEU A 351 -9.57 -5.02 -33.60
N ALA A 352 -10.00 -4.68 -32.37
CA ALA A 352 -10.47 -5.67 -31.39
C ALA A 352 -11.80 -6.33 -31.78
N GLY A 353 -12.62 -5.63 -32.58
CA GLY A 353 -13.91 -6.10 -33.07
C GLY A 353 -13.90 -6.65 -34.51
N ARG A 354 -12.74 -6.73 -35.18
CA ARG A 354 -12.72 -6.87 -36.65
C ARG A 354 -13.01 -8.25 -37.22
N VAL A 355 -13.12 -9.29 -36.39
CA VAL A 355 -13.64 -10.58 -36.83
C VAL A 355 -14.46 -11.24 -35.71
N LEU A 356 -15.75 -10.87 -35.63
CA LEU A 356 -16.77 -11.80 -35.15
C LEU A 356 -17.31 -12.56 -36.35
N LEU A 357 -16.73 -13.74 -36.60
CA LEU A 357 -17.27 -14.71 -37.55
C LEU A 357 -18.66 -15.13 -37.07
N THR A 358 -19.68 -14.93 -37.91
CA THR A 358 -20.95 -15.66 -37.73
C THR A 358 -20.65 -17.16 -37.69
N GLU A 359 -21.44 -17.95 -36.94
CA GLU A 359 -21.29 -19.40 -36.63
C GLU A 359 -21.05 -20.36 -37.83
N ARG A 360 -20.88 -19.86 -39.05
CA ARG A 360 -20.66 -20.64 -40.28
C ARG A 360 -19.30 -20.43 -40.94
N MET A 361 -18.40 -19.64 -40.38
CA MET A 361 -17.05 -19.47 -40.92
C MET A 361 -16.01 -20.25 -40.09
N HIS A 362 -15.05 -20.86 -40.80
CA HIS A 362 -14.16 -21.88 -40.26
C HIS A 362 -13.03 -21.22 -39.44
N PRO A 363 -12.49 -21.85 -38.38
CA PRO A 363 -11.37 -21.32 -37.57
C PRO A 363 -10.06 -20.96 -38.32
N ARG A 364 -10.04 -21.08 -39.65
CA ARG A 364 -8.85 -20.87 -40.50
C ARG A 364 -8.84 -19.50 -41.21
N ASP A 365 -9.80 -18.63 -40.91
CA ASP A 365 -9.87 -17.26 -41.45
C ASP A 365 -8.91 -16.26 -40.74
N LEU A 366 -8.17 -16.70 -39.71
CA LEU A 366 -7.18 -15.91 -38.93
C LEU A 366 -5.99 -15.37 -39.75
N LEU A 367 -5.45 -16.14 -40.71
CA LEU A 367 -4.27 -15.73 -41.50
C LEU A 367 -4.57 -14.64 -42.54
N LEU A 368 -5.83 -14.57 -43.00
CA LEU A 368 -6.30 -13.46 -43.84
C LEU A 368 -6.41 -12.16 -43.04
N GLN A 369 -6.65 -12.28 -41.74
CA GLN A 369 -6.70 -11.18 -40.77
C GLN A 369 -5.31 -10.57 -40.51
N GLU A 370 -4.24 -11.38 -40.52
CA GLU A 370 -2.84 -10.89 -40.44
C GLU A 370 -2.43 -10.01 -41.64
N ARG A 371 -2.88 -10.35 -42.86
CA ARG A 371 -2.64 -9.54 -44.07
C ARG A 371 -3.45 -8.23 -44.07
N LEU A 372 -4.66 -8.25 -43.52
CA LEU A 372 -5.46 -7.05 -43.30
C LEU A 372 -4.79 -6.13 -42.26
N CYS A 373 -4.25 -6.69 -41.16
CA CYS A 373 -3.58 -5.91 -40.12
C CYS A 373 -2.35 -5.13 -40.62
N SER A 374 -1.62 -5.68 -41.60
CA SER A 374 -0.43 -5.04 -42.20
C SER A 374 -0.72 -3.98 -43.27
N THR A 375 -1.93 -3.99 -43.85
CA THR A 375 -2.34 -3.06 -44.93
C THR A 375 -3.33 -1.99 -44.45
N MET A 376 -4.09 -2.23 -43.38
CA MET A 376 -5.20 -1.39 -42.92
C MET A 376 -4.83 -0.24 -41.97
N SER A 377 -3.54 0.07 -41.80
CA SER A 377 -3.09 1.26 -41.04
C SER A 377 -3.63 2.59 -41.61
N ALA A 378 -4.26 2.61 -42.79
CA ALA A 378 -4.51 3.84 -43.54
C ALA A 378 -5.99 4.26 -43.68
N LYS A 379 -6.99 3.36 -43.57
CA LYS A 379 -8.40 3.71 -43.83
C LYS A 379 -9.37 2.87 -42.99
N GLY A 380 -9.89 3.47 -41.92
CA GLY A 380 -10.92 2.87 -41.08
C GLY A 380 -12.28 2.79 -41.77
N GLN A 381 -12.88 1.59 -41.75
CA GLN A 381 -14.32 1.32 -41.84
C GLN A 381 -14.58 -0.20 -41.67
N LEU A 382 -15.45 -0.56 -40.72
CA LEU A 382 -15.94 -1.92 -40.53
C LEU A 382 -16.80 -2.39 -41.70
N ARG A 383 -16.60 -3.63 -42.15
CA ARG A 383 -17.48 -4.31 -43.09
C ARG A 383 -17.87 -5.69 -42.54
N ARG A 384 -19.16 -5.92 -42.39
CA ARG A 384 -19.72 -7.24 -42.07
C ARG A 384 -19.75 -8.09 -43.34
N PHE A 385 -19.20 -9.29 -43.28
CA PHE A 385 -19.23 -10.25 -44.39
C PHE A 385 -20.11 -11.43 -44.03
N GLU A 386 -21.12 -11.68 -44.85
CA GLU A 386 -22.08 -12.78 -44.68
C GLU A 386 -21.52 -14.10 -45.21
N ASN A 387 -20.46 -14.06 -46.02
CA ASN A 387 -19.81 -15.25 -46.58
C ASN A 387 -18.37 -14.98 -47.02
N ARG A 388 -17.62 -16.08 -47.18
CA ARG A 388 -16.22 -16.11 -47.65
C ARG A 388 -15.97 -15.31 -48.93
N ALA A 389 -16.89 -15.35 -49.90
CA ALA A 389 -16.71 -14.64 -51.16
C ALA A 389 -16.74 -13.11 -50.98
N GLN A 390 -17.50 -12.61 -50.02
CA GLN A 390 -17.50 -11.18 -49.69
C GLN A 390 -16.21 -10.76 -48.98
N LEU A 391 -15.66 -11.60 -48.10
CA LEU A 391 -14.38 -11.35 -47.42
C LEU A 391 -13.21 -11.30 -48.42
N LEU A 392 -13.07 -12.31 -49.29
CA LEU A 392 -11.96 -12.38 -50.25
C LEU A 392 -11.99 -11.25 -51.29
N ARG A 393 -13.19 -10.80 -51.70
CA ARG A 393 -13.33 -9.60 -52.54
C ARG A 393 -12.79 -8.35 -51.86
N HIS A 394 -13.12 -8.16 -50.59
CA HIS A 394 -12.65 -6.99 -49.87
C HIS A 394 -11.12 -7.00 -49.70
N ILE A 395 -10.54 -8.16 -49.40
CA ILE A 395 -9.08 -8.31 -49.30
C ILE A 395 -8.43 -7.99 -50.65
N SER A 396 -8.97 -8.51 -51.75
CA SER A 396 -8.48 -8.20 -53.11
C SER A 396 -8.49 -6.70 -53.41
N GLU A 397 -9.58 -6.01 -53.04
CA GLU A 397 -9.73 -4.56 -53.22
C GLU A 397 -8.71 -3.76 -52.39
N GLU A 398 -8.44 -4.15 -51.15
CA GLU A 398 -7.58 -3.40 -50.24
C GLU A 398 -6.08 -3.69 -50.45
N THR A 399 -5.70 -4.95 -50.70
CA THR A 399 -4.29 -5.32 -50.87
C THR A 399 -3.83 -5.23 -52.32
N GLY A 400 -4.76 -5.05 -53.27
CA GLY A 400 -4.49 -5.13 -54.71
C GLY A 400 -4.09 -6.54 -55.17
N THR A 401 -4.25 -7.55 -54.31
CA THR A 401 -4.01 -8.95 -54.66
C THR A 401 -5.15 -9.46 -55.51
N ASP A 402 -4.84 -10.19 -56.57
CA ASP A 402 -5.85 -10.75 -57.45
C ASP A 402 -6.76 -11.75 -56.69
N ILE A 403 -8.07 -11.67 -56.95
CA ILE A 403 -9.05 -12.44 -56.18
C ILE A 403 -8.94 -13.94 -56.45
N ASP A 404 -8.58 -14.35 -57.66
CA ASP A 404 -8.41 -15.76 -58.00
C ASP A 404 -7.17 -16.31 -57.29
N THR A 405 -6.11 -15.49 -57.17
CA THR A 405 -4.94 -15.82 -56.33
C THR A 405 -5.32 -16.02 -54.87
N LEU A 406 -6.19 -15.19 -54.31
CA LEU A 406 -6.68 -15.33 -52.94
C LEU A 406 -7.58 -16.57 -52.76
N TRP A 407 -8.36 -16.92 -53.79
CA TRP A 407 -9.14 -18.15 -53.80
C TRP A 407 -8.25 -19.39 -53.87
N ASP A 408 -7.26 -19.40 -54.75
CA ASP A 408 -6.30 -20.48 -54.92
C ASP A 408 -5.43 -20.68 -53.68
N GLU A 409 -4.95 -19.60 -53.04
CA GLU A 409 -4.20 -19.66 -51.79
C GLU A 409 -5.06 -20.23 -50.65
N TYR A 410 -6.34 -19.86 -50.60
CA TYR A 410 -7.26 -20.42 -49.62
C TYR A 410 -7.56 -21.89 -49.91
N GLU A 411 -7.86 -22.25 -51.16
CA GLU A 411 -8.19 -23.62 -51.56
C GLU A 411 -7.00 -24.58 -51.44
N ALA A 412 -5.79 -24.13 -51.77
CA ALA A 412 -4.55 -24.88 -51.59
C ALA A 412 -4.21 -25.17 -50.11
N GLN A 413 -4.87 -24.50 -49.17
CA GLN A 413 -4.77 -24.76 -47.73
C GLN A 413 -5.97 -25.58 -47.19
N VAL A 414 -6.95 -25.87 -48.04
CA VAL A 414 -8.11 -26.73 -47.76
C VAL A 414 -7.81 -28.20 -48.14
N GLU A 415 -6.85 -28.46 -49.04
CA GLU A 415 -6.20 -29.77 -49.22
C GLU A 415 -5.14 -30.05 -48.15
#